data_AF-A0AA37NHD9-F1
#
_entry.id   AF-A0AA37NHD9-F1
#
_cell.length_a   1.000
_cell.length_b   1.000
_cell.length_c   1.000
_cell.angle_alpha   90.00
_cell.angle_beta   90.00
_cell.angle_gamma   90.00
#
_symmetry.space_group_name_H-M   'P 1'
#
loop_
_entity.id
_entity.type
_entity.pdbx_description
1 polymer ?
#
loop_
_entity_poly.entity_id
_entity_poly.type
_entity_poly.pdbx_seq_one_letter_code
_entity_poly.pdbx_strand_id
1 'polypeptide(L)'
;MREINIDELKKIEYDMLVDFAKFCDKNNLIYFLSSGTLLGAVRHHDFIPWDDDIDVMLPRKDYEKFVTSYKNKDYFVDDLLINNSCWGRCGKLKCRNTILESNLKENYKEKVFIDIFPIDGICDNKLIQKIKLSIIQLFINFHMSTITKCKPTKRYADKNAGILNWKTGVRTLLKYFLILTIGNTRPQFWTRIINGWLKKTDFNSARYAGFFAGGYYGTKELMPKKIFDKRIPMKFGKYDFWIPEEYDYYLTNLYGNYMKLPPIEKRQPHHAFKAYWLD
;
A
#
# COMPACT_ATOMS: atom_id res chain seq x y z
N MET A 1 -10.28 16.03 -21.13
CA MET A 1 -10.27 15.16 -19.93
C MET A 1 -11.68 14.81 -19.51
N ARG A 2 -12.08 13.56 -19.76
CA ARG A 2 -13.33 12.96 -19.29
C ARG A 2 -13.12 12.32 -17.91
N GLU A 3 -14.02 12.54 -16.97
CA GLU A 3 -13.96 11.92 -15.63
C GLU A 3 -14.17 10.40 -15.74
N ILE A 4 -13.39 9.65 -14.96
CA ILE A 4 -13.46 8.20 -14.79
C ILE A 4 -14.38 7.93 -13.61
N ASN A 5 -15.49 7.22 -13.85
CA ASN A 5 -16.37 6.81 -12.76
C ASN A 5 -15.81 5.59 -12.00
N ILE A 6 -16.43 5.21 -10.88
CA ILE A 6 -15.94 4.13 -10.02
C ILE A 6 -15.88 2.76 -10.71
N ASP A 7 -16.84 2.45 -11.59
CA ASP A 7 -16.87 1.17 -12.29
C ASP A 7 -15.79 1.11 -13.38
N GLU A 8 -15.55 2.22 -14.06
CA GLU A 8 -14.43 2.37 -14.99
C GLU A 8 -13.08 2.29 -14.27
N LEU A 9 -12.95 2.92 -13.09
CA LEU A 9 -11.75 2.86 -12.27
C LEU A 9 -11.43 1.41 -11.88
N LYS A 10 -12.40 0.70 -11.29
CA LYS A 10 -12.26 -0.71 -10.91
C LYS A 10 -11.89 -1.58 -12.10
N LYS A 11 -12.47 -1.31 -13.28
CA LYS A 11 -12.11 -2.03 -14.50
C LYS A 11 -10.67 -1.79 -14.92
N ILE A 12 -10.19 -0.53 -14.89
CA ILE A 12 -8.80 -0.20 -15.21
C ILE A 12 -7.86 -0.91 -14.24
N GLU A 13 -8.12 -0.84 -12.94
CA GLU A 13 -7.30 -1.49 -11.91
C GLU A 13 -7.32 -3.02 -12.06
N TYR A 14 -8.48 -3.59 -12.36
CA TYR A 14 -8.62 -5.02 -12.64
C TYR A 14 -7.79 -5.46 -13.84
N ASP A 15 -7.84 -4.71 -14.95
CA ASP A 15 -7.05 -4.99 -16.15
C ASP A 15 -5.54 -4.87 -15.85
N MET A 16 -5.15 -3.91 -15.01
CA MET A 16 -3.77 -3.77 -14.51
C MET A 16 -3.35 -4.95 -13.62
N LEU A 17 -4.22 -5.45 -12.75
CA LEU A 17 -3.97 -6.63 -11.91
C LEU A 17 -3.78 -7.89 -12.79
N VAL A 18 -4.59 -8.05 -13.83
CA VAL A 18 -4.46 -9.16 -14.79
C VAL A 18 -3.12 -9.10 -15.52
N ASP A 19 -2.69 -7.92 -15.99
CA ASP A 19 -1.41 -7.76 -16.68
C ASP A 19 -0.22 -8.00 -15.73
N PHE A 20 -0.30 -7.45 -14.51
CA PHE A 20 0.66 -7.68 -13.43
C PHE A 20 0.82 -9.18 -13.14
N ALA A 21 -0.29 -9.90 -12.93
CA ALA A 21 -0.31 -11.32 -12.62
C ALA A 21 0.33 -12.15 -13.75
N LYS A 22 -0.07 -11.89 -15.01
CA LYS A 22 0.52 -12.54 -16.19
C LYS A 22 2.02 -12.33 -16.28
N PHE A 23 2.50 -11.12 -16.02
CA PHE A 23 3.93 -10.84 -15.99
C PHE A 23 4.63 -11.64 -14.90
N CYS A 24 4.07 -11.68 -13.69
CA CYS A 24 4.66 -12.42 -12.57
C CYS A 24 4.71 -13.92 -12.85
N ASP A 25 3.62 -14.52 -13.33
CA ASP A 25 3.56 -15.95 -13.65
C ASP A 25 4.55 -16.32 -14.75
N LYS A 26 4.63 -15.52 -15.82
CA LYS A 26 5.59 -15.72 -16.92
C LYS A 26 7.06 -15.66 -16.47
N ASN A 27 7.35 -14.84 -15.46
CA ASN A 27 8.71 -14.60 -14.98
C ASN A 27 9.05 -15.36 -13.68
N ASN A 28 8.17 -16.27 -13.26
CA ASN A 28 8.27 -17.05 -12.02
C ASN A 28 8.47 -16.16 -10.78
N LEU A 29 7.73 -15.06 -10.68
CA LEU A 29 7.74 -14.17 -9.52
C LEU A 29 6.67 -14.61 -8.51
N ILE A 30 7.02 -14.57 -7.22
CA ILE A 30 6.04 -14.78 -6.15
C ILE A 30 5.33 -13.46 -5.89
N TYR A 31 4.00 -13.49 -5.95
CA TYR A 31 3.15 -12.40 -5.52
C TYR A 31 1.93 -12.94 -4.77
N PHE A 32 1.27 -12.04 -4.05
CA PHE A 32 0.03 -12.28 -3.34
C PHE A 32 -0.89 -11.07 -3.48
N LEU A 33 -2.21 -11.29 -3.57
CA LEU A 33 -3.15 -10.22 -3.23
C LEU A 33 -2.97 -9.84 -1.74
N SER A 34 -3.13 -8.56 -1.41
CA SER A 34 -2.94 -8.05 -0.05
C SER A 34 -4.14 -7.26 0.45
N SER A 35 -4.18 -6.98 1.76
CA SER A 35 -5.09 -6.01 2.38
C SER A 35 -6.56 -6.11 1.92
N GLY A 36 -7.12 -5.01 1.38
CA GLY A 36 -8.51 -4.91 0.93
C GLY A 36 -8.81 -5.83 -0.25
N THR A 37 -7.87 -5.94 -1.21
CA THR A 37 -7.97 -6.85 -2.35
C THR A 37 -8.10 -8.31 -1.93
N LEU A 38 -7.26 -8.76 -1.00
CA LEU A 38 -7.31 -10.13 -0.47
C LEU A 38 -8.64 -10.38 0.26
N LEU A 39 -9.09 -9.42 1.06
CA LEU A 39 -10.39 -9.49 1.72
C LEU A 39 -11.54 -9.55 0.71
N GLY A 40 -11.45 -8.80 -0.39
CA GLY A 40 -12.38 -8.85 -1.52
C GLY A 40 -12.44 -10.25 -2.14
N ALA A 41 -11.30 -10.82 -2.50
CA ALA A 41 -11.19 -12.17 -3.07
C ALA A 41 -11.82 -13.25 -2.17
N VAL A 42 -11.54 -13.19 -0.87
CA VAL A 42 -12.04 -14.19 0.10
C VAL A 42 -13.53 -14.01 0.40
N ARG A 43 -14.00 -12.77 0.57
CA ARG A 43 -15.36 -12.50 1.09
C ARG A 43 -16.40 -12.26 0.00
N HIS A 44 -16.00 -11.68 -1.12
CA HIS A 44 -16.90 -11.29 -2.21
C HIS A 44 -16.56 -11.98 -3.54
N HIS A 45 -15.40 -12.65 -3.63
CA HIS A 45 -14.84 -13.16 -4.89
C HIS A 45 -14.66 -12.08 -5.96
N ASP A 46 -14.56 -10.82 -5.53
CA ASP A 46 -14.46 -9.61 -6.34
C ASP A 46 -14.05 -8.43 -5.43
N PHE A 47 -14.00 -7.22 -5.98
CA PHE A 47 -13.86 -6.00 -5.20
C PHE A 47 -14.86 -5.95 -4.04
N ILE A 48 -14.42 -5.43 -2.91
CA ILE A 48 -15.36 -4.99 -1.87
C ILE A 48 -16.19 -3.84 -2.48
N PRO A 49 -17.54 -3.82 -2.35
CA PRO A 49 -18.38 -2.89 -3.12
C PRO A 49 -18.02 -1.41 -2.98
N TRP A 50 -17.57 -0.99 -1.79
CA TRP A 50 -17.19 0.38 -1.48
C TRP A 50 -15.68 0.65 -1.53
N ASP A 51 -14.88 -0.32 -1.98
CA ASP A 51 -13.42 -0.19 -2.10
C ASP A 51 -13.04 0.28 -3.51
N ASP A 52 -11.90 0.95 -3.63
CA ASP A 52 -11.51 1.72 -4.82
C ASP A 52 -10.03 1.60 -5.18
N ASP A 53 -9.34 0.59 -4.67
CA ASP A 53 -7.95 0.29 -4.96
C ASP A 53 -7.68 -1.22 -5.13
N ILE A 54 -6.50 -1.52 -5.68
CA ILE A 54 -5.91 -2.85 -5.68
C ILE A 54 -4.52 -2.76 -5.09
N ASP A 55 -4.34 -3.53 -4.02
CA ASP A 55 -3.05 -3.84 -3.42
C ASP A 55 -2.57 -5.25 -3.78
N VAL A 56 -1.30 -5.35 -4.19
CA VAL A 56 -0.55 -6.61 -4.32
C VAL A 56 0.76 -6.54 -3.55
N MET A 57 1.32 -7.68 -3.18
CA MET A 57 2.62 -7.76 -2.50
C MET A 57 3.53 -8.84 -3.06
N LEU A 58 4.84 -8.61 -3.02
CA LEU A 58 5.88 -9.54 -3.46
C LEU A 58 7.02 -9.59 -2.44
N PRO A 59 7.66 -10.75 -2.22
CA PRO A 59 8.95 -10.82 -1.54
C PRO A 59 9.95 -9.84 -2.14
N ARG A 60 10.79 -9.19 -1.31
CA ARG A 60 11.70 -8.11 -1.75
C ARG A 60 12.47 -8.40 -3.05
N LYS A 61 12.99 -9.62 -3.23
CA LYS A 61 13.73 -10.00 -4.45
C LYS A 61 12.84 -9.99 -5.69
N ASP A 62 11.64 -10.54 -5.60
CA ASP A 62 10.66 -10.56 -6.70
C ASP A 62 10.09 -9.17 -6.98
N TYR A 63 9.86 -8.38 -5.92
CA TYR A 63 9.52 -6.96 -6.01
C TYR A 63 10.55 -6.19 -6.84
N GLU A 64 11.85 -6.29 -6.51
CA GLU A 64 12.90 -5.57 -7.22
C GLU A 64 13.02 -6.05 -8.67
N LYS A 65 12.89 -7.35 -8.91
CA LYS A 65 12.87 -7.92 -10.26
C LYS A 65 11.68 -7.42 -11.08
N PHE A 66 10.49 -7.38 -10.49
CA PHE A 66 9.30 -6.81 -11.12
C PHE A 66 9.53 -5.33 -11.48
N VAL A 67 9.93 -4.51 -10.51
CA VAL A 67 10.13 -3.06 -10.70
C VAL A 67 11.15 -2.76 -11.81
N THR A 68 12.25 -3.50 -11.86
CA THR A 68 13.34 -3.24 -12.81
C THR A 68 13.11 -3.85 -14.19
N SER A 69 12.27 -4.89 -14.30
CA SER A 69 12.12 -5.67 -15.54
C SER A 69 10.79 -5.45 -16.24
N TYR A 70 9.76 -4.96 -15.55
CA TYR A 70 8.43 -4.78 -16.13
C TYR A 70 8.43 -3.71 -17.23
N LYS A 71 7.91 -4.07 -18.39
CA LYS A 71 7.74 -3.17 -19.54
C LYS A 71 6.40 -3.44 -20.20
N ASN A 72 5.60 -2.40 -20.35
CA ASN A 72 4.30 -2.44 -21.01
C ASN A 72 4.07 -1.12 -21.76
N LYS A 73 3.28 -1.17 -22.84
CA LYS A 73 2.90 -0.01 -23.65
C LYS A 73 1.86 0.88 -22.98
N ASP A 74 0.96 0.30 -22.18
CA ASP A 74 -0.19 0.97 -21.56
C ASP A 74 0.11 1.33 -20.08
N TYR A 75 1.01 0.56 -19.45
CA TYR A 75 1.35 0.69 -18.04
C TYR A 75 2.84 0.92 -17.80
N PHE A 76 3.20 1.50 -16.66
CA PHE A 76 4.60 1.62 -16.23
C PHE A 76 4.73 1.58 -14.71
N VAL A 77 5.89 1.12 -14.23
CA VAL A 77 6.18 1.13 -12.80
C VAL A 77 6.81 2.47 -12.42
N ASP A 78 6.36 3.04 -11.31
CA ASP A 78 6.97 4.21 -10.67
C ASP A 78 7.49 3.81 -9.29
N ASP A 79 8.82 3.78 -9.15
CA ASP A 79 9.54 3.42 -7.93
C ASP A 79 10.94 4.07 -7.95
N LEU A 80 11.51 4.32 -6.78
CA LEU A 80 12.85 4.92 -6.64
C LEU A 80 14.00 4.08 -7.21
N LEU A 81 13.81 2.78 -7.41
CA LEU A 81 14.80 1.90 -8.04
C LEU A 81 15.07 2.27 -9.50
N ILE A 82 14.08 2.82 -10.19
CA ILE A 82 14.16 3.14 -11.62
C ILE A 82 13.88 4.62 -11.93
N ASN A 83 13.27 5.35 -10.99
CA ASN A 83 12.94 6.76 -11.12
C ASN A 83 13.39 7.53 -9.87
N ASN A 84 14.52 8.22 -9.96
CA ASN A 84 15.07 9.03 -8.86
C ASN A 84 14.17 10.21 -8.42
N SER A 85 13.16 10.55 -9.20
CA SER A 85 12.15 11.57 -8.88
C SER A 85 10.91 11.00 -8.21
N CYS A 86 10.73 9.67 -8.17
CA CYS A 86 9.60 9.01 -7.53
C CYS A 86 9.50 9.44 -6.07
N TRP A 87 8.34 9.91 -5.65
CA TRP A 87 8.11 10.38 -4.28
C TRP A 87 7.50 9.30 -3.37
N GLY A 88 7.03 8.19 -3.95
CA GLY A 88 6.43 7.06 -3.23
C GLY A 88 7.41 6.37 -2.27
N ARG A 89 6.86 5.54 -1.38
CA ARG A 89 7.67 4.68 -0.48
C ARG A 89 7.85 3.26 -1.02
N CYS A 90 6.97 2.86 -1.91
CA CYS A 90 6.90 1.59 -2.60
C CYS A 90 6.42 1.84 -4.03
N GLY A 91 6.46 0.77 -4.83
CA GLY A 91 6.19 0.81 -6.25
C GLY A 91 4.71 0.93 -6.52
N LYS A 92 4.40 1.64 -7.60
CA LYS A 92 3.06 1.72 -8.16
C LYS A 92 3.12 1.31 -9.62
N LEU A 93 2.24 0.42 -10.03
CA LEU A 93 2.01 0.21 -11.46
C LEU A 93 0.96 1.23 -11.88
N LYS A 94 1.29 2.09 -12.86
CA LYS A 94 0.50 3.27 -13.26
C LYS A 94 -0.02 3.14 -14.68
N CYS A 95 -1.26 3.56 -14.91
CA CYS A 95 -1.89 3.62 -16.23
C CYS A 95 -1.52 4.90 -16.98
N ARG A 96 -0.84 4.79 -18.13
CA ARG A 96 -0.26 5.93 -18.87
C ARG A 96 -1.30 6.94 -19.32
N ASN A 97 -2.47 6.50 -19.77
CA ASN A 97 -3.48 7.38 -20.38
C ASN A 97 -4.46 7.98 -19.35
N THR A 98 -4.08 8.05 -18.07
CA THR A 98 -4.92 8.62 -17.01
C THR A 98 -4.17 9.68 -16.22
N ILE A 99 -4.92 10.51 -15.50
CA ILE A 99 -4.43 11.41 -14.45
C ILE A 99 -5.34 11.30 -13.23
N LEU A 100 -4.75 11.39 -12.05
CA LEU A 100 -5.45 11.29 -10.78
C LEU A 100 -5.13 12.53 -9.93
N GLU A 101 -6.17 13.24 -9.52
CA GLU A 101 -6.12 14.40 -8.64
C GLU A 101 -6.30 13.95 -7.20
N SER A 102 -5.24 14.08 -6.41
CA SER A 102 -5.21 13.67 -5.01
C SER A 102 -4.97 14.85 -4.05
N ASN A 103 -5.04 14.58 -2.75
CA ASN A 103 -4.75 15.55 -1.70
C ASN A 103 -3.23 15.84 -1.49
N LEU A 104 -2.38 15.38 -2.40
CA LEU A 104 -0.93 15.65 -2.39
C LEU A 104 -0.62 17.11 -2.75
N LYS A 105 0.60 17.56 -2.45
CA LYS A 105 1.13 18.85 -2.94
C LYS A 105 1.09 18.89 -4.48
N GLU A 106 0.90 20.09 -5.05
CA GLU A 106 0.60 20.30 -6.49
C GLU A 106 1.68 19.77 -7.45
N ASN A 107 2.91 19.64 -6.97
CA ASN A 107 4.03 19.07 -7.72
C ASN A 107 3.95 17.54 -7.89
N TYR A 108 3.00 16.87 -7.23
CA TYR A 108 2.82 15.42 -7.32
C TYR A 108 1.55 15.08 -8.09
N LYS A 109 1.70 14.90 -9.41
CA LYS A 109 0.64 14.35 -10.27
C LYS A 109 0.63 12.83 -10.15
N GLU A 110 -0.54 12.25 -9.94
CA GLU A 110 -0.77 10.81 -9.94
C GLU A 110 -1.46 10.38 -11.24
N LYS A 111 -1.51 9.07 -11.45
CA LYS A 111 -2.30 8.40 -12.49
C LYS A 111 -3.16 7.34 -11.79
N VAL A 112 -4.08 6.69 -12.48
CA VAL A 112 -4.70 5.47 -11.93
C VAL A 112 -3.60 4.43 -11.74
N PHE A 113 -3.60 3.75 -10.59
CA PHE A 113 -2.53 2.83 -10.22
C PHE A 113 -3.05 1.65 -9.41
N ILE A 114 -2.27 0.57 -9.40
CA ILE A 114 -2.34 -0.45 -8.34
C ILE A 114 -1.07 -0.37 -7.50
N ASP A 115 -1.20 -0.62 -6.20
CA ASP A 115 -0.12 -0.52 -5.23
C ASP A 115 0.66 -1.84 -5.17
N ILE A 116 1.99 -1.74 -5.18
CA ILE A 116 2.90 -2.89 -5.15
C ILE A 116 3.75 -2.81 -3.88
N PHE A 117 3.51 -3.74 -2.96
CA PHE A 117 4.15 -3.75 -1.66
C PHE A 117 5.30 -4.76 -1.58
N PRO A 118 6.51 -4.33 -1.17
CA PRO A 118 7.56 -5.28 -0.82
C PRO A 118 7.27 -5.94 0.52
N ILE A 119 7.42 -7.26 0.56
CA ILE A 119 7.44 -8.05 1.80
C ILE A 119 8.90 -8.16 2.24
N ASP A 120 9.20 -7.58 3.39
CA ASP A 120 10.54 -7.54 3.96
C ASP A 120 10.62 -8.45 5.20
N GLY A 121 11.79 -9.05 5.42
CA GLY A 121 12.09 -9.74 6.66
C GLY A 121 12.34 -8.77 7.81
N ILE A 122 12.20 -9.24 9.04
CA ILE A 122 12.63 -8.52 10.24
C ILE A 122 13.26 -9.47 11.25
N CYS A 123 14.20 -8.95 12.04
CA CYS A 123 14.94 -9.71 13.05
C CYS A 123 14.01 -10.38 14.06
N ASP A 124 14.44 -11.50 14.66
CA ASP A 124 13.59 -12.32 15.55
C ASP A 124 13.36 -11.72 16.95
N ASN A 125 14.25 -10.84 17.41
CA ASN A 125 14.15 -10.28 18.77
C ASN A 125 13.00 -9.26 18.85
N LYS A 126 11.99 -9.56 19.67
CA LYS A 126 10.77 -8.74 19.84
C LYS A 126 11.05 -7.29 20.26
N LEU A 127 12.03 -7.05 21.13
CA LEU A 127 12.37 -5.70 21.56
C LEU A 127 12.98 -4.90 20.40
N ILE A 128 13.92 -5.52 19.66
CA ILE A 128 14.54 -4.91 18.48
C ILE A 128 13.49 -4.68 17.38
N GLN A 129 12.56 -5.61 17.16
CA GLN A 129 11.44 -5.43 16.23
C GLN A 129 10.62 -4.18 16.60
N LYS A 130 10.20 -4.05 17.86
CA LYS A 130 9.39 -2.92 18.33
C LYS A 130 10.12 -1.59 18.16
N ILE A 131 11.41 -1.54 18.50
CA ILE A 131 12.26 -0.35 18.30
C ILE A 131 12.38 -0.02 16.81
N LYS A 132 12.74 -1.01 15.98
CA LYS A 132 12.94 -0.83 14.53
C LYS A 132 11.66 -0.34 13.86
N LEU A 133 10.52 -0.95 14.15
CA LEU A 133 9.22 -0.53 13.62
C LEU A 133 8.81 0.86 14.11
N SER A 134 9.14 1.23 15.36
CA SER A 134 8.86 2.58 15.88
C SER A 134 9.70 3.65 15.17
N ILE A 135 10.98 3.36 14.89
CA ILE A 135 11.87 4.25 14.12
C ILE A 135 11.39 4.37 12.68
N ILE A 136 11.03 3.25 12.04
CA ILE A 136 10.44 3.26 10.69
C ILE A 136 9.17 4.12 10.67
N GLN A 137 8.29 3.96 11.66
CA GLN A 137 7.07 4.78 11.76
C GLN A 137 7.38 6.27 11.89
N LEU A 138 8.44 6.64 12.61
CA LEU A 138 8.91 8.02 12.70
C LEU A 138 9.37 8.55 11.34
N PHE A 139 10.19 7.79 10.60
CA PHE A 139 10.63 8.18 9.26
C PHE A 139 9.48 8.22 8.24
N ILE A 140 8.49 7.36 8.39
CA ILE A 140 7.24 7.43 7.64
C ILE A 140 6.53 8.76 7.92
N ASN A 141 6.43 9.19 9.18
CA ASN A 141 5.82 10.46 9.52
C ASN A 141 6.60 11.65 8.92
N PHE A 142 7.93 11.58 8.88
CA PHE A 142 8.77 12.58 8.21
C PHE A 142 8.55 12.60 6.70
N HIS A 143 8.57 11.44 6.03
CA HIS A 143 8.21 11.33 4.61
C HIS A 143 6.83 11.91 4.31
N MET A 144 5.82 11.56 5.11
CA MET A 144 4.46 12.06 4.91
C MET A 144 4.38 13.59 5.09
N SER A 145 5.22 14.20 5.93
CA SER A 145 5.26 15.65 6.10
C SER A 145 5.84 16.38 4.87
N THR A 146 6.67 15.71 4.05
CA THR A 146 7.21 16.29 2.82
C THR A 146 6.21 16.30 1.66
N ILE A 147 5.25 15.36 1.63
CA ILE A 147 4.30 15.20 0.51
C ILE A 147 2.88 15.67 0.78
N THR A 148 2.46 15.77 2.05
CA THR A 148 1.10 16.17 2.40
C THR A 148 0.92 17.68 2.43
N LYS A 149 -0.27 18.15 2.02
CA LYS A 149 -0.67 19.56 2.20
C LYS A 149 -0.88 19.86 3.69
N CYS A 150 -0.64 21.12 4.08
CA CYS A 150 -0.96 21.64 5.41
C CYS A 150 -2.48 21.86 5.53
N LYS A 151 -3.24 20.76 5.46
CA LYS A 151 -4.69 20.73 5.64
C LYS A 151 -5.04 19.76 6.77
N PRO A 152 -6.11 20.04 7.53
CA PRO A 152 -6.69 19.07 8.46
C PRO A 152 -7.04 17.81 7.69
N THR A 153 -6.59 16.65 8.19
CA THR A 153 -6.90 15.36 7.58
C THR A 153 -7.87 14.60 8.46
N LYS A 154 -9.00 14.15 7.88
CA LYS A 154 -9.92 13.23 8.55
C LYS A 154 -9.44 11.76 8.47
N ARG A 155 -8.30 11.48 7.82
CA ARG A 155 -7.78 10.12 7.54
C ARG A 155 -7.52 9.29 8.81
N TYR A 156 -7.27 9.95 9.94
CA TYR A 156 -7.10 9.35 11.26
C TYR A 156 -8.04 9.97 12.31
N ALA A 157 -9.19 10.49 11.88
CA ALA A 157 -10.20 10.92 12.84
C ALA A 157 -10.73 9.67 13.53
N ASP A 158 -10.29 9.42 14.77
CA ASP A 158 -10.92 8.45 15.67
C ASP A 158 -12.37 8.89 15.87
N LYS A 159 -13.28 8.39 15.04
CA LYS A 159 -14.72 8.74 15.10
C LYS A 159 -15.40 8.21 16.37
N ASN A 160 -14.69 7.47 17.22
CA ASN A 160 -15.16 6.99 18.52
C ASN A 160 -14.72 7.86 19.71
N ALA A 161 -14.06 8.98 19.49
CA ALA A 161 -13.73 9.91 20.56
C ALA A 161 -14.71 11.07 20.57
N GLY A 162 -15.40 11.26 21.70
CA GLY A 162 -16.30 12.38 21.92
C GLY A 162 -15.63 13.75 21.76
N ILE A 163 -16.44 14.79 21.99
CA ILE A 163 -16.09 16.22 21.91
C ILE A 163 -14.73 16.46 22.57
N LEU A 164 -13.74 16.88 21.77
CA LEU A 164 -12.33 17.12 22.12
C LEU A 164 -11.49 15.88 22.50
N ASN A 165 -11.10 15.09 21.50
CA ASN A 165 -9.99 14.16 21.66
C ASN A 165 -8.66 14.95 21.64
N TRP A 166 -8.15 15.36 22.80
CA TRP A 166 -6.88 16.09 22.94
C TRP A 166 -5.72 15.38 22.23
N LYS A 167 -5.76 14.04 22.15
CA LYS A 167 -4.81 13.22 21.39
C LYS A 167 -4.82 13.54 19.89
N THR A 168 -5.99 13.79 19.31
CA THR A 168 -6.13 14.26 17.92
C THR A 168 -5.56 15.65 17.74
N GLY A 169 -5.78 16.54 18.73
CA GLY A 169 -5.18 17.88 18.77
C GLY A 169 -3.65 17.83 18.78
N VAL A 170 -3.07 17.08 19.72
CA VAL A 170 -1.61 16.88 19.82
C VAL A 170 -1.03 16.25 18.55
N ARG A 171 -1.68 15.22 17.99
CA ARG A 171 -1.22 14.60 16.72
C ARG A 171 -1.26 15.59 15.56
N THR A 172 -2.27 16.46 15.53
CA THR A 172 -2.40 17.50 14.50
C THR A 172 -1.31 18.57 14.65
N LEU A 173 -1.03 19.01 15.88
CA LEU A 173 0.07 19.93 16.18
C LEU A 173 1.43 19.33 15.80
N LEU A 174 1.68 18.06 16.17
CA LEU A 174 2.91 17.35 15.81
C LEU A 174 3.04 17.24 14.28
N LYS A 175 1.95 16.91 13.57
CA LYS A 175 1.95 16.88 12.10
C LYS A 175 2.35 18.25 11.53
N TYR A 176 1.75 19.33 11.99
CA TYR A 176 2.09 20.67 11.50
C TYR A 176 3.51 21.07 11.84
N PHE A 177 3.97 20.78 13.05
CA PHE A 177 5.36 20.96 13.44
C PHE A 177 6.33 20.22 12.48
N LEU A 178 6.05 18.95 12.16
CA LEU A 178 6.87 18.19 11.21
C LEU A 178 6.77 18.70 9.77
N ILE A 179 5.64 19.25 9.34
CA ILE A 179 5.50 19.87 8.01
C ILE A 179 6.34 21.15 7.94
N LEU A 180 6.31 21.98 8.98
CA LEU A 180 7.05 23.24 9.03
C LEU A 180 8.56 23.04 9.16
N THR A 181 9.00 21.99 9.85
CA THR A 181 10.43 21.72 10.11
C THR A 181 11.06 20.78 9.07
N ILE A 182 10.44 19.62 8.84
CA ILE A 182 10.98 18.54 7.99
C ILE A 182 10.39 18.59 6.58
N GLY A 183 9.24 19.25 6.38
CA GLY A 183 8.47 19.18 5.14
C GLY A 183 9.14 19.76 3.89
N ASN A 184 10.27 20.46 4.04
CA ASN A 184 11.12 20.97 2.94
C ASN A 184 12.21 19.97 2.50
N THR A 185 12.41 18.88 3.23
CA THR A 185 13.31 17.80 2.82
C THR A 185 12.74 17.04 1.63
N ARG A 186 13.61 16.38 0.86
CA ARG A 186 13.21 15.57 -0.31
C ARG A 186 12.54 14.27 0.17
N PRO A 187 11.32 13.90 -0.28
CA PRO A 187 10.70 12.62 0.10
C PRO A 187 11.59 11.42 -0.20
N GLN A 188 12.36 11.50 -1.30
CA GLN A 188 13.26 10.44 -1.74
C GLN A 188 14.36 10.12 -0.73
N PHE A 189 14.77 11.11 0.08
CA PHE A 189 15.74 10.89 1.15
C PHE A 189 15.18 9.93 2.20
N TRP A 190 13.98 10.20 2.70
CA TRP A 190 13.31 9.36 3.70
C TRP A 190 12.97 7.98 3.15
N THR A 191 12.49 7.89 1.90
CA THR A 191 12.22 6.58 1.28
C THR A 191 13.50 5.74 1.15
N ARG A 192 14.65 6.34 0.79
CA ARG A 192 15.94 5.63 0.73
C ARG A 192 16.38 5.12 2.09
N ILE A 193 16.22 5.90 3.16
CA ILE A 193 16.52 5.46 4.53
C ILE A 193 15.65 4.27 4.92
N ILE A 194 14.33 4.39 4.74
CA ILE A 194 13.36 3.35 5.10
C ILE A 194 13.67 2.05 4.34
N ASN A 195 13.73 2.10 3.01
CA ASN A 195 14.00 0.92 2.20
C ASN A 195 15.40 0.35 2.46
N GLY A 196 16.41 1.20 2.67
CA GLY A 196 17.77 0.76 3.02
C GLY A 196 17.84 0.01 4.34
N TRP A 197 16.96 0.30 5.30
CA TRP A 197 16.86 -0.45 6.56
C TRP A 197 16.06 -1.74 6.46
N LEU A 198 15.01 -1.73 5.65
CA LEU A 198 14.14 -2.89 5.45
C LEU A 198 14.85 -4.00 4.68
N LYS A 199 15.62 -3.65 3.64
CA LYS A 199 16.39 -4.60 2.83
C LYS A 199 17.51 -5.34 3.58
N LYS A 200 17.91 -4.88 4.77
CA LYS A 200 19.00 -5.51 5.55
C LYS A 200 18.66 -6.90 6.05
N THR A 201 17.38 -7.23 6.16
CA THR A 201 16.94 -8.55 6.61
C THR A 201 16.33 -9.27 5.43
N ASP A 202 16.99 -10.33 4.97
CA ASP A 202 16.49 -11.13 3.86
C ASP A 202 15.18 -11.82 4.23
N PHE A 203 14.22 -11.80 3.32
CA PHE A 203 12.90 -12.39 3.50
C PHE A 203 12.96 -13.92 3.72
N ASN A 204 13.87 -14.63 3.06
CA ASN A 204 13.89 -16.09 3.13
C ASN A 204 14.50 -16.62 4.43
N SER A 205 15.38 -15.86 5.07
CA SER A 205 16.00 -16.25 6.35
C SER A 205 15.27 -15.73 7.59
N ALA A 206 14.29 -14.82 7.42
CA ALA A 206 13.56 -14.24 8.53
C ALA A 206 12.43 -15.16 9.05
N ARG A 207 12.20 -15.16 10.37
CA ARG A 207 11.03 -15.82 10.96
C ARG A 207 9.76 -14.99 10.86
N TYR A 208 9.92 -13.68 10.73
CA TYR A 208 8.83 -12.72 10.61
C TYR A 208 9.02 -11.84 9.38
N ALA A 209 7.92 -11.53 8.70
CA ALA A 209 7.90 -10.71 7.51
C ALA A 209 6.62 -9.89 7.41
N GLY A 210 6.63 -8.87 6.55
CA GLY A 210 5.47 -8.02 6.31
C GLY A 210 5.77 -6.80 5.46
N PHE A 211 4.73 -6.00 5.21
CA PHE A 211 4.87 -4.72 4.52
C PHE A 211 5.08 -3.59 5.53
N PHE A 212 6.33 -3.26 5.81
CA PHE A 212 6.68 -2.29 6.85
C PHE A 212 6.80 -0.85 6.36
N ALA A 213 6.95 -0.62 5.05
CA ALA A 213 7.12 0.73 4.49
C ALA A 213 5.81 1.54 4.46
N GLY A 214 4.65 0.88 4.55
CA GLY A 214 3.33 1.53 4.58
C GLY A 214 3.02 2.21 5.91
N GLY A 215 3.29 1.52 7.02
CA GLY A 215 3.06 1.99 8.39
C GLY A 215 1.58 2.15 8.77
N TYR A 216 0.65 1.57 7.98
CA TYR A 216 -0.78 1.74 8.20
C TYR A 216 -1.30 0.84 9.33
N TYR A 217 -1.00 -0.47 9.28
CA TYR A 217 -1.44 -1.41 10.30
C TYR A 217 -0.42 -1.62 11.45
N GLY A 218 0.70 -0.89 11.44
CA GLY A 218 1.72 -0.91 12.50
C GLY A 218 2.24 -2.32 12.76
N THR A 219 2.21 -2.77 14.02
CA THR A 219 2.68 -4.12 14.40
C THR A 219 1.79 -5.25 13.90
N LYS A 220 0.60 -4.98 13.35
CA LYS A 220 -0.22 -6.01 12.72
C LYS A 220 0.34 -6.45 11.36
N GLU A 221 1.20 -5.66 10.74
CA GLU A 221 1.96 -6.11 9.56
C GLU A 221 3.03 -7.13 9.91
N LEU A 222 3.41 -7.24 11.19
CA LEU A 222 4.39 -8.20 11.64
C LEU A 222 3.74 -9.58 11.71
N MET A 223 4.05 -10.42 10.74
CA MET A 223 3.46 -11.75 10.61
C MET A 223 4.53 -12.83 10.57
N PRO A 224 4.24 -14.06 11.06
CA PRO A 224 5.10 -15.21 10.81
C PRO A 224 5.37 -15.37 9.30
N LYS A 225 6.64 -15.49 8.90
CA LYS A 225 7.01 -15.61 7.48
C LYS A 225 6.31 -16.77 6.78
N LYS A 226 5.99 -17.84 7.53
CA LYS A 226 5.27 -19.02 7.05
C LYS A 226 3.95 -18.74 6.34
N ILE A 227 3.30 -17.60 6.64
CA ILE A 227 2.08 -17.18 5.95
C ILE A 227 2.33 -16.99 4.46
N PHE A 228 3.55 -16.61 4.08
CA PHE A 228 3.96 -16.37 2.71
C PHE A 228 4.74 -17.55 2.09
N ASP A 229 4.77 -18.73 2.72
CA ASP A 229 5.50 -19.90 2.19
C ASP A 229 4.76 -20.57 1.04
N LYS A 230 3.43 -20.59 1.11
CA LYS A 230 2.56 -21.25 0.15
C LYS A 230 1.49 -20.30 -0.35
N ARG A 231 1.05 -20.55 -1.57
CA ARG A 231 0.00 -19.80 -2.23
C ARG A 231 -1.02 -20.74 -2.84
N ILE A 232 -2.26 -20.31 -2.84
CA ILE A 232 -3.37 -20.99 -3.50
C ILE A 232 -4.02 -20.03 -4.50
N PRO A 233 -4.59 -20.55 -5.60
CA PRO A 233 -5.39 -19.72 -6.49
C PRO A 233 -6.72 -19.37 -5.80
N MET A 234 -7.17 -18.12 -5.93
CA MET A 234 -8.46 -17.65 -5.45
C MET A 234 -9.10 -16.74 -6.48
N LYS A 235 -10.41 -16.90 -6.67
CA LYS A 235 -11.18 -16.08 -7.61
C LYS A 235 -11.26 -14.62 -7.16
N PHE A 236 -10.99 -13.72 -8.10
CA PHE A 236 -11.25 -12.29 -7.99
C PHE A 236 -11.79 -11.80 -9.34
N GLY A 237 -13.09 -11.52 -9.41
CA GLY A 237 -13.78 -11.27 -10.68
C GLY A 237 -13.76 -12.51 -11.59
N LYS A 238 -13.21 -12.36 -12.80
CA LYS A 238 -13.18 -13.40 -13.83
C LYS A 238 -12.05 -14.43 -13.68
N TYR A 239 -10.91 -14.03 -13.14
CA TYR A 239 -9.69 -14.84 -13.08
C TYR A 239 -9.34 -15.24 -11.65
N ASP A 240 -8.46 -16.24 -11.54
CA ASP A 240 -7.86 -16.62 -10.28
C ASP A 240 -6.51 -15.92 -10.10
N PHE A 241 -6.21 -15.54 -8.86
CA PHE A 241 -4.96 -14.88 -8.48
C PHE A 241 -4.36 -15.58 -7.26
N TRP A 242 -3.05 -15.41 -7.08
CA TRP A 242 -2.37 -16.00 -5.94
C TRP A 242 -2.68 -15.25 -4.64
N ILE A 243 -3.08 -16.00 -3.62
CA ILE A 243 -3.23 -15.51 -2.24
C ILE A 243 -2.42 -16.39 -1.28
N PRO A 244 -2.08 -15.91 -0.07
CA PRO A 244 -1.44 -16.76 0.94
C PRO A 244 -2.33 -17.95 1.28
N GLU A 245 -1.78 -19.17 1.40
CA GLU A 245 -2.56 -20.34 1.85
C GLU A 245 -3.16 -20.08 3.24
N GLU A 246 -2.40 -19.41 4.10
CA GLU A 246 -2.77 -19.01 5.46
C GLU A 246 -3.49 -17.63 5.49
N TYR A 247 -4.32 -17.34 4.47
CA TYR A 247 -5.00 -16.04 4.35
C TYR A 247 -5.90 -15.71 5.55
N ASP A 248 -6.47 -16.72 6.22
CA ASP A 248 -7.32 -16.51 7.39
C ASP A 248 -6.55 -15.86 8.55
N TYR A 249 -5.32 -16.33 8.81
CA TYR A 249 -4.43 -15.68 9.77
C TYR A 249 -4.13 -14.24 9.34
N TYR A 250 -3.76 -14.04 8.07
CA TYR A 250 -3.41 -12.72 7.54
C TYR A 250 -4.55 -11.72 7.75
N LEU A 251 -5.76 -12.08 7.32
CA LEU A 251 -6.95 -11.22 7.40
C LEU A 251 -7.40 -11.02 8.86
N THR A 252 -7.34 -12.07 9.69
CA THR A 252 -7.67 -11.97 11.12
C THR A 252 -6.70 -11.04 11.85
N ASN A 253 -5.40 -11.11 11.54
CA ASN A 253 -4.40 -10.26 12.20
C ASN A 253 -4.57 -8.77 11.84
N LEU A 254 -4.95 -8.46 10.60
CA LEU A 254 -5.22 -7.08 10.17
C LEU A 254 -6.57 -6.56 10.66
N TYR A 255 -7.65 -7.31 10.41
CA TYR A 255 -9.03 -6.82 10.49
C TYR A 255 -9.85 -7.43 11.65
N GLY A 256 -9.33 -8.44 12.35
CA GLY A 256 -10.08 -9.19 13.36
C GLY A 256 -11.14 -10.08 12.72
N ASN A 257 -12.39 -10.00 13.17
CA ASN A 257 -13.50 -10.73 12.53
C ASN A 257 -13.85 -10.08 11.17
N TYR A 258 -13.06 -10.42 10.16
CA TYR A 258 -13.11 -9.81 8.82
C TYR A 258 -14.33 -10.21 7.99
N MET A 259 -14.98 -11.32 8.35
CA MET A 259 -16.23 -11.76 7.70
C MET A 259 -17.43 -10.91 8.12
N LYS A 260 -17.38 -10.30 9.31
CA LYS A 260 -18.40 -9.34 9.74
C LYS A 260 -18.27 -8.04 8.94
N LEU A 261 -19.32 -7.70 8.19
CA LEU A 261 -19.35 -6.44 7.46
C LEU A 261 -19.29 -5.24 8.41
N PRO A 262 -18.58 -4.16 8.05
CA PRO A 262 -18.63 -2.93 8.82
C PRO A 262 -20.06 -2.34 8.79
N PRO A 263 -20.42 -1.50 9.78
CA PRO A 263 -21.64 -0.70 9.75
C PRO A 263 -21.78 0.09 8.46
N ILE A 264 -23.01 0.34 7.99
CA ILE A 264 -23.29 0.98 6.69
C ILE A 264 -22.61 2.35 6.59
N GLU A 265 -22.53 3.09 7.70
CA GLU A 265 -21.92 4.42 7.78
C GLU A 265 -20.40 4.40 7.56
N LYS A 266 -19.77 3.22 7.65
CA LYS A 266 -18.35 2.98 7.41
C LYS A 266 -18.06 2.35 6.04
N ARG A 267 -19.09 2.04 5.25
CA ARG A 267 -18.97 1.48 3.89
C ARG A 267 -18.82 2.61 2.88
N GLN A 268 -17.69 3.30 2.93
CA GLN A 268 -17.36 4.41 2.03
C GLN A 268 -15.99 4.16 1.40
N PRO A 269 -15.75 4.65 0.16
CA PRO A 269 -14.43 4.67 -0.44
C PRO A 269 -13.41 5.31 0.49
N HIS A 270 -12.24 4.68 0.58
CA HIS A 270 -11.17 5.16 1.44
C HIS A 270 -10.46 6.36 0.81
N HIS A 271 -10.54 6.51 -0.51
CA HIS A 271 -9.86 7.56 -1.23
C HIS A 271 -10.81 8.65 -1.74
N ALA A 272 -10.44 9.90 -1.41
CA ALA A 272 -11.07 11.08 -2.00
C ALA A 272 -10.15 11.61 -3.09
N PHE A 273 -10.15 10.93 -4.24
CA PHE A 273 -9.51 11.42 -5.47
C PHE A 273 -10.50 11.46 -6.64
N LYS A 274 -10.17 12.25 -7.64
CA LYS A 274 -10.84 12.21 -8.95
C LYS A 274 -9.85 11.73 -9.99
N ALA A 275 -10.31 10.88 -10.90
CA ALA A 275 -9.50 10.36 -11.98
C ALA A 275 -10.09 10.76 -13.34
N TYR A 276 -9.21 11.00 -14.31
CA TYR A 276 -9.59 11.44 -15.65
C TYR A 276 -8.79 10.69 -16.70
N TRP A 277 -9.40 10.43 -17.85
CA TRP A 277 -8.68 10.04 -19.05
C TRP A 277 -7.89 11.25 -19.57
N LEU A 278 -6.66 10.99 -20.05
CA LEU A 278 -5.79 11.98 -20.69
C LEU A 278 -6.16 12.26 -22.15
N ASP A 279 -7.31 11.76 -22.57
CA ASP A 279 -8.04 12.24 -23.74
C ASP A 279 -8.38 13.74 -23.62
#